data_AF-A0A1I4X010-F1
#
_entry.id   AF-A0A1I4X010-F1
#
_cell.length_a   1.000
_cell.length_b   1.000
_cell.length_c   1.000
_cell.angle_alpha   90.00
_cell.angle_beta   90.00
_cell.angle_gamma   90.00
#
_symmetry.space_group_name_H-M   'P 1'
#
loop_
_entity.id
_entity.type
_entity.pdbx_description
1 polymer ?
#
loop_
_entity_poly.entity_id
_entity_poly.type
_entity_poly.pdbx_seq_one_letter_code
_entity_poly.pdbx_strand_id
1 'polypeptide(L)'
;MPGAHRKKTPGRHRKVSSLPLTGRTTGGLIVGAAVLGTAAATAQASVLPFGSAPAASTSADAPGKKPPGGSSKDSSKDGARKAAKNAPGKSVPKKPAAKAPGKPSAKPSGASRPTAAEAIELARSQVGVEEDRGGETKFQKWYMGTSRAKETLARDGGSLAGYGDANWCDMFVSWVGEQIGFGDQIGSDAWTVAHARWFKEHGRWGTEPRPGAIVFYAWDGGKDVTDIRHVGMVIKKIDAGAIEAVEGNTGNAVQIKKRSADDVVGYGYPGYRSS
;
A
#
# COMPACT_ATOMS: atom_id res chain seq x y z
N MET A 1 31.44 26.06 -19.82
CA MET A 1 31.80 24.73 -19.29
C MET A 1 30.55 23.85 -19.30
N PRO A 2 30.51 22.73 -20.05
CA PRO A 2 29.44 21.75 -19.95
C PRO A 2 29.52 20.98 -18.61
N GLY A 3 28.39 20.78 -17.94
CA GLY A 3 28.34 19.99 -16.71
C GLY A 3 28.46 18.48 -16.97
N ALA A 4 29.18 17.75 -16.11
CA ALA A 4 29.39 16.32 -16.27
C ALA A 4 28.11 15.53 -15.96
N HIS A 5 27.53 14.86 -16.95
CA HIS A 5 26.38 13.96 -16.78
C HIS A 5 26.77 12.74 -15.92
N ARG A 6 26.32 12.71 -14.65
CA ARG A 6 26.31 11.47 -13.85
C ARG A 6 25.23 10.52 -14.38
N LYS A 7 25.60 9.59 -15.28
CA LYS A 7 24.77 8.42 -15.57
C LYS A 7 24.55 7.63 -14.27
N LYS A 8 23.30 7.35 -13.90
CA LYS A 8 22.98 6.46 -12.78
C LYS A 8 23.44 5.04 -13.12
N THR A 9 24.19 4.40 -12.24
CA THR A 9 24.53 2.98 -12.37
C THR A 9 23.34 2.14 -11.91
N PRO A 10 22.76 1.26 -12.74
CA PRO A 10 21.67 0.40 -12.30
C PRO A 10 22.15 -0.57 -11.22
N GLY A 11 21.28 -0.87 -10.25
CA GLY A 11 21.44 -2.01 -9.34
C GLY A 11 22.56 -1.96 -8.30
N ARG A 12 23.16 -0.82 -7.96
CA ARG A 12 24.21 -0.79 -6.91
C ARG A 12 23.62 -0.81 -5.49
N HIS A 13 23.41 -2.03 -4.95
CA HIS A 13 22.97 -2.24 -3.56
C HIS A 13 23.86 -1.48 -2.57
N ARG A 14 23.29 -0.52 -1.84
CA ARG A 14 24.00 0.22 -0.79
C ARG A 14 24.06 -0.64 0.48
N LYS A 15 25.13 -1.42 0.65
CA LYS A 15 25.44 -2.05 1.95
C LYS A 15 25.45 -0.97 3.04
N VAL A 16 24.69 -1.19 4.11
CA VAL A 16 24.76 -0.38 5.32
C VAL A 16 25.92 -0.92 6.15
N SER A 17 27.04 -0.21 6.17
CA SER A 17 28.15 -0.52 7.07
C SER A 17 27.81 -0.02 8.48
N SER A 18 27.56 -0.92 9.41
CA SER A 18 27.51 -0.60 10.84
C SER A 18 28.92 -0.25 11.34
N LEU A 19 29.09 0.96 11.89
CA LEU A 19 30.28 1.28 12.68
C LEU A 19 30.06 0.77 14.11
N PRO A 20 31.04 0.08 14.73
CA PRO A 20 30.98 -0.24 16.15
C PRO A 20 31.25 1.02 16.99
N LEU A 21 30.44 1.28 18.02
CA LEU A 21 30.77 2.25 19.05
C LEU A 21 31.79 1.63 20.01
N THR A 22 33.02 2.13 20.00
CA THR A 22 34.01 1.86 21.05
C THR A 22 33.70 2.70 22.29
N GLY A 23 33.04 2.09 23.28
CA GLY A 23 32.83 2.70 24.59
C GLY A 23 34.15 2.91 25.33
N ARG A 24 34.42 4.14 25.77
CA ARG A 24 35.50 4.45 26.73
C ARG A 24 34.96 4.32 28.16
N THR A 25 35.47 3.36 28.91
CA THR A 25 35.26 3.26 30.37
C THR A 25 36.22 4.18 31.11
N THR A 26 35.68 5.20 31.79
CA THR A 26 36.37 5.94 32.85
C THR A 26 35.67 5.61 34.17
N GLY A 27 36.42 5.17 35.17
CA GLY A 27 35.85 4.62 36.41
C GLY A 27 35.35 5.68 37.39
N GLY A 28 34.40 5.26 38.24
CA GLY A 28 34.00 5.96 39.46
C GLY A 28 33.77 4.93 40.57
N LEU A 29 34.46 5.08 41.70
CA LEU A 29 34.31 4.21 42.86
C LEU A 29 33.14 4.69 43.73
N ILE A 30 32.24 3.77 44.10
CA ILE A 30 31.36 3.91 45.27
C ILE A 30 31.45 2.63 46.09
N VAL A 31 31.50 2.79 47.41
CA VAL A 31 31.80 1.73 48.38
C VAL A 31 30.52 1.29 49.10
N GLY A 32 30.38 -0.04 49.26
CA GLY A 32 29.78 -0.64 50.45
C GLY A 32 28.26 -0.77 50.52
N ALA A 33 27.79 -2.01 50.41
CA ALA A 33 26.96 -2.64 51.45
C ALA A 33 26.91 -4.16 51.18
N ALA A 34 27.47 -4.97 52.08
CA ALA A 34 27.35 -6.43 52.00
C ALA A 34 26.23 -6.90 52.92
N VAL A 35 25.28 -7.67 52.38
CA VAL A 35 24.32 -8.46 53.16
C VAL A 35 24.41 -9.90 52.68
N LEU A 36 24.73 -10.81 53.60
CA LEU A 36 24.80 -12.24 53.34
C LEU A 36 23.39 -12.82 53.23
N GLY A 37 23.14 -13.62 52.18
CA GLY A 37 21.86 -14.25 51.91
C GLY A 37 22.02 -15.59 51.20
N THR A 38 22.54 -16.59 51.90
CA THR A 38 22.69 -17.95 51.36
C THR A 38 21.34 -18.68 51.31
N ALA A 39 20.85 -18.94 50.10
CA ALA A 39 19.77 -19.90 49.87
C ALA A 39 20.10 -20.73 48.62
N ALA A 40 20.62 -21.95 48.83
CA ALA A 40 20.77 -22.92 47.76
C ALA A 40 19.49 -23.78 47.68
N ALA A 41 18.85 -23.79 46.52
CA ALA A 41 17.78 -24.73 46.18
C ALA A 41 18.14 -25.40 44.85
N THR A 42 17.99 -26.72 44.78
CA THR A 42 18.55 -27.56 43.72
C THR A 42 17.49 -28.07 42.75
N ALA A 43 17.97 -28.48 41.57
CA ALA A 43 17.33 -29.43 40.65
C ALA A 43 16.04 -28.96 39.93
N GLN A 44 15.68 -29.54 38.78
CA GLN A 44 16.51 -30.10 37.70
C GLN A 44 15.77 -29.92 36.36
N ALA A 45 16.46 -30.15 35.24
CA ALA A 45 15.79 -30.21 33.94
C ALA A 45 15.00 -31.51 33.77
N SER A 46 13.88 -31.44 33.04
CA SER A 46 13.27 -32.58 32.36
C SER A 46 12.88 -32.17 30.95
N VAL A 47 12.95 -33.11 30.02
CA VAL A 47 13.00 -32.86 28.58
C VAL A 47 12.00 -33.73 27.83
N LEU A 48 11.28 -33.10 26.89
CA LEU A 48 10.62 -33.72 25.72
C LEU A 48 9.39 -34.64 26.04
N PRO A 49 8.59 -35.06 25.03
CA PRO A 49 8.06 -34.26 23.90
C PRO A 49 6.59 -34.60 23.50
N PHE A 50 6.11 -33.96 22.42
CA PHE A 50 5.06 -34.40 21.46
C PHE A 50 3.70 -34.96 21.95
N GLY A 51 2.60 -34.34 21.49
CA GLY A 51 1.25 -34.93 21.50
C GLY A 51 0.23 -34.06 20.75
N SER A 52 -0.51 -34.65 19.81
CA SER A 52 -1.51 -33.95 18.98
C SER A 52 -2.92 -33.99 19.56
N ALA A 53 -3.77 -33.03 19.17
CA ALA A 53 -5.22 -33.04 19.45
C ALA A 53 -5.95 -34.14 18.65
N PRO A 54 -7.22 -34.45 19.01
CA PRO A 54 -8.27 -34.14 18.03
C PRO A 54 -9.63 -33.66 18.59
N ALA A 55 -10.37 -32.97 17.70
CA ALA A 55 -11.83 -32.98 17.49
C ALA A 55 -12.84 -32.81 18.67
N ALA A 56 -13.44 -31.61 18.70
CA ALA A 56 -14.88 -31.31 18.54
C ALA A 56 -15.97 -32.13 19.27
N SER A 57 -16.92 -31.38 19.87
CA SER A 57 -18.32 -31.79 20.05
C SER A 57 -19.26 -30.57 19.90
N THR A 58 -20.53 -30.81 19.56
CA THR A 58 -21.53 -29.80 19.17
C THR A 58 -22.83 -29.92 19.96
N SER A 59 -23.51 -28.82 20.25
CA SER A 59 -24.99 -28.72 20.33
C SER A 59 -25.46 -27.26 20.50
N ALA A 60 -26.74 -27.02 20.24
CA ALA A 60 -27.42 -25.73 20.42
C ALA A 60 -28.76 -25.96 21.17
N ASP A 61 -29.33 -24.90 21.77
CA ASP A 61 -30.69 -24.42 21.45
C ASP A 61 -30.94 -23.01 22.06
N ALA A 62 -32.18 -22.51 22.08
CA ALA A 62 -32.60 -21.14 22.43
C ALA A 62 -33.79 -21.18 23.44
N PRO A 63 -34.83 -20.28 23.47
CA PRO A 63 -34.93 -18.87 23.05
C PRO A 63 -35.66 -17.91 24.06
N GLY A 64 -35.27 -16.62 24.04
CA GLY A 64 -36.16 -15.42 24.02
C GLY A 64 -37.04 -14.98 25.21
N LYS A 65 -37.20 -13.64 25.38
CA LYS A 65 -38.51 -12.93 25.58
C LYS A 65 -38.41 -11.39 25.68
N LYS A 66 -39.50 -10.71 25.30
CA LYS A 66 -39.88 -9.27 25.40
C LYS A 66 -41.39 -9.19 25.04
N PRO A 67 -42.15 -8.08 25.21
CA PRO A 67 -42.05 -6.88 26.05
C PRO A 67 -43.12 -6.92 27.19
N PRO A 68 -43.57 -5.80 27.84
CA PRO A 68 -44.38 -4.68 27.26
C PRO A 68 -43.69 -3.30 27.44
N GLY A 69 -44.25 -2.13 27.11
CA GLY A 69 -45.55 -1.77 26.49
C GLY A 69 -46.29 -0.66 27.25
N GLY A 70 -46.51 0.51 26.63
CA GLY A 70 -47.25 1.65 27.23
C GLY A 70 -47.14 2.94 26.40
N SER A 71 -48.25 3.68 26.24
CA SER A 71 -48.39 4.82 25.31
C SER A 71 -49.10 6.02 25.95
N SER A 72 -48.67 7.24 25.61
CA SER A 72 -49.46 8.49 25.36
C SER A 72 -48.53 9.72 25.43
N LYS A 73 -48.61 10.81 24.63
CA LYS A 73 -49.61 11.44 23.72
C LYS A 73 -50.24 12.72 24.30
N ASP A 74 -49.67 13.87 23.94
CA ASP A 74 -50.35 15.01 23.25
C ASP A 74 -49.26 15.98 22.71
N SER A 75 -49.39 16.63 21.53
CA SER A 75 -50.34 17.67 21.06
C SER A 75 -50.00 19.07 21.65
N SER A 76 -49.99 20.20 20.92
CA SER A 76 -50.76 20.57 19.70
C SER A 76 -50.17 21.77 18.91
N LYS A 77 -50.54 21.90 17.61
CA LYS A 77 -50.82 23.16 16.85
C LYS A 77 -49.68 24.20 16.65
N ASP A 78 -49.72 25.19 15.74
CA ASP A 78 -50.42 25.52 14.45
C ASP A 78 -49.52 26.59 13.76
N GLY A 79 -49.51 26.91 12.45
CA GLY A 79 -50.26 26.51 11.24
C GLY A 79 -49.46 26.94 9.97
N ALA A 80 -49.83 26.58 8.74
CA ALA A 80 -50.77 27.28 7.83
C ALA A 80 -50.42 28.78 7.57
N ARG A 81 -50.36 29.37 6.35
CA ARG A 81 -50.57 29.04 4.90
C ARG A 81 -49.77 30.11 4.06
N LYS A 82 -49.72 30.27 2.71
CA LYS A 82 -50.44 29.76 1.52
C LYS A 82 -49.57 29.87 0.22
N ALA A 83 -50.09 29.30 -0.88
CA ALA A 83 -49.78 29.46 -2.32
C ALA A 83 -50.03 30.89 -2.92
N ALA A 84 -49.67 31.29 -4.17
CA ALA A 84 -48.76 30.76 -5.25
C ALA A 84 -48.71 31.68 -6.52
N LYS A 85 -47.82 31.35 -7.50
CA LYS A 85 -47.84 31.62 -8.98
C LYS A 85 -47.85 33.07 -9.54
N ASN A 86 -46.89 33.39 -10.43
CA ASN A 86 -47.13 33.69 -11.87
C ASN A 86 -45.83 34.00 -12.68
N ALA A 87 -45.95 34.07 -14.01
CA ALA A 87 -44.93 34.37 -15.05
C ALA A 87 -45.61 35.26 -16.16
N PRO A 88 -45.05 35.61 -17.37
CA PRO A 88 -43.83 35.16 -18.08
C PRO A 88 -43.01 36.26 -18.83
N GLY A 89 -41.99 35.87 -19.63
CA GLY A 89 -41.26 36.76 -20.57
C GLY A 89 -40.35 36.00 -21.57
N LYS A 90 -40.20 36.52 -22.81
CA LYS A 90 -39.37 35.98 -23.94
C LYS A 90 -38.02 36.76 -24.02
N SER A 91 -36.95 36.49 -24.80
CA SER A 91 -36.73 35.84 -26.13
C SER A 91 -35.24 35.42 -26.31
N VAL A 92 -34.85 34.76 -27.43
CA VAL A 92 -33.44 34.37 -27.77
C VAL A 92 -33.17 34.45 -29.30
N PRO A 93 -31.94 34.78 -29.78
CA PRO A 93 -31.31 33.94 -30.83
C PRO A 93 -29.75 33.81 -30.87
N LYS A 94 -29.28 32.58 -31.13
CA LYS A 94 -28.06 32.12 -31.88
C LYS A 94 -26.60 32.62 -31.58
N LYS A 95 -25.77 31.69 -31.04
CA LYS A 95 -24.52 31.03 -31.59
C LYS A 95 -23.64 31.73 -32.69
N PRO A 96 -22.32 31.41 -32.87
CA PRO A 96 -21.52 30.32 -32.24
C PRO A 96 -20.01 30.52 -31.90
N ALA A 97 -19.48 29.54 -31.13
CA ALA A 97 -18.15 28.91 -31.19
C ALA A 97 -16.85 29.64 -30.78
N ALA A 98 -16.27 29.17 -29.66
CA ALA A 98 -14.84 28.83 -29.52
C ALA A 98 -14.70 27.63 -28.57
N LYS A 99 -13.85 26.64 -28.89
CA LYS A 99 -13.59 25.44 -28.04
C LYS A 99 -12.18 25.50 -27.48
N ALA A 100 -12.03 25.76 -26.19
CA ALA A 100 -10.80 25.43 -25.45
C ALA A 100 -10.81 23.92 -25.08
N PRO A 101 -9.65 23.23 -25.04
CA PRO A 101 -9.59 21.81 -24.68
C PRO A 101 -9.87 21.61 -23.19
N GLY A 102 -11.03 21.04 -22.87
CA GLY A 102 -11.45 20.76 -21.50
C GLY A 102 -10.66 19.62 -20.86
N LYS A 103 -10.03 19.91 -19.71
CA LYS A 103 -9.39 18.96 -18.80
C LYS A 103 -10.33 17.78 -18.45
N PRO A 104 -9.94 16.51 -18.68
CA PRO A 104 -10.68 15.35 -18.18
C PRO A 104 -10.48 15.21 -16.65
N SER A 105 -11.32 15.88 -15.86
CA SER A 105 -11.46 15.61 -14.42
C SER A 105 -12.77 14.86 -14.16
N ALA A 106 -12.79 13.58 -14.53
CA ALA A 106 -13.89 12.67 -14.24
C ALA A 106 -13.58 11.85 -12.98
N LYS A 107 -13.93 12.39 -11.80
CA LYS A 107 -13.92 11.63 -10.53
C LYS A 107 -15.19 10.78 -10.45
N PRO A 108 -15.12 9.43 -10.41
CA PRO A 108 -16.32 8.60 -10.29
C PRO A 108 -16.94 8.75 -8.90
N SER A 109 -18.05 9.48 -8.82
CA SER A 109 -18.88 9.54 -7.61
C SER A 109 -19.89 8.39 -7.63
N GLY A 110 -19.74 7.41 -6.73
CA GLY A 110 -20.70 6.31 -6.55
C GLY A 110 -20.48 5.06 -7.42
N ALA A 111 -19.28 4.86 -7.98
CA ALA A 111 -18.94 3.62 -8.66
C ALA A 111 -18.75 2.45 -7.68
N SER A 112 -19.06 1.22 -8.12
CA SER A 112 -18.74 -0.01 -7.39
C SER A 112 -17.21 -0.18 -7.28
N ARG A 113 -16.73 -0.85 -6.22
CA ARG A 113 -15.30 -1.14 -6.01
C ARG A 113 -14.69 -1.73 -7.30
N PRO A 114 -13.51 -1.30 -7.78
CA PRO A 114 -12.91 -1.85 -9.00
C PRO A 114 -12.63 -3.35 -8.89
N THR A 115 -12.57 -4.00 -10.04
CA THR A 115 -12.06 -5.35 -10.29
C THR A 115 -10.54 -5.35 -10.38
N ALA A 116 -9.93 -6.53 -10.23
CA ALA A 116 -8.54 -6.74 -10.59
C ALA A 116 -8.27 -6.48 -12.09
N ALA A 117 -9.27 -6.70 -12.96
CA ALA A 117 -9.15 -6.50 -14.41
C ALA A 117 -8.99 -5.02 -14.77
N GLU A 118 -9.82 -4.13 -14.22
CA GLU A 118 -9.72 -2.67 -14.42
C GLU A 118 -8.36 -2.12 -13.94
N ALA A 119 -7.83 -2.65 -12.83
CA ALA A 119 -6.50 -2.30 -12.32
C ALA A 119 -5.36 -2.80 -13.23
N ILE A 120 -5.43 -4.05 -13.68
CA ILE A 120 -4.48 -4.65 -14.64
C ILE A 120 -4.49 -3.91 -15.97
N GLU A 121 -5.67 -3.55 -16.49
CA GLU A 121 -5.83 -2.82 -17.75
C GLU A 121 -5.17 -1.45 -17.66
N LEU A 122 -5.46 -0.68 -16.59
CA LEU A 122 -4.79 0.59 -16.37
C LEU A 122 -3.28 0.42 -16.27
N ALA A 123 -2.77 -0.54 -15.48
CA ALA A 123 -1.34 -0.77 -15.35
C ALA A 123 -0.68 -1.16 -16.69
N ARG A 124 -1.33 -2.02 -17.48
CA ARG A 124 -0.89 -2.40 -18.83
C ARG A 124 -0.91 -1.22 -19.82
N SER A 125 -1.85 -0.29 -19.71
CA SER A 125 -1.91 0.92 -20.55
C SER A 125 -0.70 1.86 -20.37
N GLN A 126 0.15 1.62 -19.37
CA GLN A 126 1.36 2.40 -19.10
C GLN A 126 2.64 1.76 -19.66
N VAL A 127 2.57 0.56 -20.25
CA VAL A 127 3.73 -0.14 -20.81
C VAL A 127 4.41 0.71 -21.88
N GLY A 128 5.73 0.83 -21.80
CA GLY A 128 6.51 1.74 -22.64
C GLY A 128 6.63 3.18 -22.12
N VAL A 129 6.03 3.53 -20.98
CA VAL A 129 6.42 4.76 -20.25
C VAL A 129 7.80 4.55 -19.65
N GLU A 130 8.78 5.31 -20.12
CA GLU A 130 10.17 5.29 -19.68
C GLU A 130 10.61 6.61 -19.01
N GLU A 131 11.82 6.60 -18.44
CA GLU A 131 12.46 7.79 -17.89
C GLU A 131 12.80 8.82 -18.98
N ASP A 132 12.52 10.09 -18.71
CA ASP A 132 12.89 11.20 -19.56
C ASP A 132 14.41 11.51 -19.50
N ARG A 133 14.87 12.52 -20.24
CA ARG A 133 16.31 12.87 -20.32
C ARG A 133 16.93 13.29 -18.98
N GLY A 134 16.13 13.59 -17.95
CA GLY A 134 16.58 13.84 -16.57
C GLY A 134 16.69 12.58 -15.72
N GLY A 135 16.18 11.42 -16.17
CA GLY A 135 16.03 10.22 -15.36
C GLY A 135 14.77 10.23 -14.48
N GLU A 136 13.75 11.00 -14.88
CA GLU A 136 12.47 11.13 -14.17
C GLU A 136 11.29 10.58 -14.98
N THR A 137 10.20 10.26 -14.30
CA THR A 137 8.91 9.85 -14.89
C THR A 137 7.75 10.69 -14.37
N LYS A 138 6.60 10.58 -15.06
CA LYS A 138 5.34 11.13 -14.56
C LYS A 138 4.90 10.53 -13.21
N PHE A 139 5.37 9.34 -12.84
CA PHE A 139 5.02 8.69 -11.57
C PHE A 139 5.74 9.36 -10.39
N GLN A 140 7.03 9.67 -10.53
CA GLN A 140 7.78 10.45 -9.53
C GLN A 140 7.23 11.89 -9.43
N LYS A 141 6.96 12.51 -10.59
CA LYS A 141 6.39 13.87 -10.68
C LYS A 141 4.99 13.97 -10.06
N TRP A 142 4.16 12.93 -10.20
CA TRP A 142 2.90 12.79 -9.46
C TRP A 142 3.14 12.58 -7.96
N TYR A 143 4.01 11.62 -7.58
CA TYR A 143 4.22 11.24 -6.19
C TYR A 143 4.67 12.44 -5.34
N MET A 144 5.62 13.24 -5.84
CA MET A 144 6.09 14.49 -5.21
C MET A 144 4.97 15.54 -4.98
N GLY A 145 3.84 15.45 -5.69
CA GLY A 145 2.67 16.31 -5.49
C GLY A 145 1.67 15.83 -4.42
N THR A 146 1.83 14.62 -3.88
CA THR A 146 0.86 14.01 -2.94
C THR A 146 1.03 14.50 -1.49
N SER A 147 0.02 14.27 -0.64
CA SER A 147 0.23 14.29 0.82
C SER A 147 1.19 13.18 1.25
N ARG A 148 1.07 12.01 0.61
CA ARG A 148 1.80 10.80 0.96
C ARG A 148 3.32 11.00 0.92
N ALA A 149 3.83 11.69 -0.09
CA ALA A 149 5.26 12.06 -0.15
C ALA A 149 5.73 12.88 1.06
N LYS A 150 4.87 13.71 1.66
CA LYS A 150 5.20 14.46 2.89
C LYS A 150 5.21 13.55 4.12
N GLU A 151 4.27 12.62 4.19
CA GLU A 151 4.20 11.60 5.25
C GLU A 151 5.43 10.68 5.22
N THR A 152 5.84 10.21 4.04
CA THR A 152 7.03 9.36 3.88
C THR A 152 8.33 10.13 4.10
N LEU A 153 8.42 11.42 3.73
CA LEU A 153 9.55 12.28 4.15
C LEU A 153 9.62 12.47 5.67
N ALA A 154 8.48 12.58 6.35
CA ALA A 154 8.43 12.68 7.82
C ALA A 154 8.80 11.35 8.50
N ARG A 155 8.52 10.20 7.86
CA ARG A 155 8.85 8.85 8.33
C ARG A 155 10.31 8.47 8.09
N ASP A 156 10.81 8.72 6.89
CA ASP A 156 12.08 8.16 6.38
C ASP A 156 13.20 9.22 6.25
N GLY A 157 12.87 10.51 6.35
CA GLY A 157 13.77 11.62 6.07
C GLY A 157 14.03 11.84 4.57
N GLY A 158 15.12 12.53 4.25
CA GLY A 158 15.50 12.87 2.87
C GLY A 158 14.98 14.24 2.41
N SER A 159 14.64 14.35 1.13
CA SER A 159 14.09 15.58 0.54
C SER A 159 13.11 15.25 -0.59
N LEU A 160 12.15 16.15 -0.86
CA LEU A 160 11.11 15.92 -1.87
C LEU A 160 11.70 15.68 -3.27
N ALA A 161 12.71 16.47 -3.65
CA ALA A 161 13.42 16.30 -4.92
C ALA A 161 14.13 14.93 -5.03
N GLY A 162 14.47 14.29 -3.91
CA GLY A 162 15.05 12.94 -3.90
C GLY A 162 14.14 11.87 -4.52
N TYR A 163 12.82 12.08 -4.56
CA TYR A 163 11.91 11.15 -5.25
C TYR A 163 12.04 11.22 -6.78
N GLY A 164 12.37 12.39 -7.36
CA GLY A 164 12.74 12.50 -8.78
C GLY A 164 14.00 11.69 -9.12
N ASP A 165 14.87 11.45 -8.15
CA ASP A 165 16.07 10.63 -8.33
C ASP A 165 15.91 9.13 -8.02
N ALA A 166 14.87 8.75 -7.25
CA ALA A 166 14.68 7.42 -6.70
C ALA A 166 14.09 6.38 -7.68
N ASN A 167 14.27 5.09 -7.34
CA ASN A 167 13.58 3.99 -8.01
C ASN A 167 12.05 4.15 -7.86
N TRP A 168 11.31 4.04 -8.96
CA TRP A 168 9.91 4.45 -9.02
C TRP A 168 8.89 3.33 -9.22
N CYS A 169 9.31 2.06 -9.05
CA CYS A 169 8.43 0.89 -9.15
C CYS A 169 7.21 0.97 -8.21
N ASP A 170 7.42 1.41 -6.96
CA ASP A 170 6.35 1.52 -5.96
C ASP A 170 5.48 2.77 -6.17
N MET A 171 6.07 3.87 -6.65
CA MET A 171 5.34 5.07 -7.07
C MET A 171 4.40 4.79 -8.26
N PHE A 172 4.79 3.89 -9.16
CA PHE A 172 3.95 3.41 -10.27
C PHE A 172 2.74 2.61 -9.75
N VAL A 173 2.96 1.64 -8.83
CA VAL A 173 1.85 0.87 -8.22
C VAL A 173 0.89 1.79 -7.45
N SER A 174 1.46 2.72 -6.67
CA SER A 174 0.71 3.74 -5.93
C SER A 174 -0.10 4.66 -6.87
N TRP A 175 0.46 5.03 -8.02
CA TRP A 175 -0.24 5.83 -9.03
C TRP A 175 -1.43 5.06 -9.63
N VAL A 176 -1.26 3.77 -9.95
CA VAL A 176 -2.35 2.92 -10.44
C VAL A 176 -3.51 2.90 -9.43
N GLY A 177 -3.21 2.71 -8.14
CA GLY A 177 -4.21 2.73 -7.06
C GLY A 177 -4.95 4.06 -6.91
N GLU A 178 -4.24 5.19 -7.03
CA GLU A 178 -4.85 6.53 -7.03
C GLU A 178 -5.79 6.74 -8.22
N GLN A 179 -5.37 6.37 -9.44
CA GLN A 179 -6.18 6.61 -10.65
C GLN A 179 -7.51 5.85 -10.66
N ILE A 180 -7.56 4.64 -10.10
CA ILE A 180 -8.80 3.86 -9.96
C ILE A 180 -9.58 4.17 -8.66
N GLY A 181 -9.12 5.14 -7.86
CA GLY A 181 -9.77 5.55 -6.61
C GLY A 181 -9.74 4.48 -5.51
N PHE A 182 -8.67 3.69 -5.45
CA PHE A 182 -8.56 2.47 -4.63
C PHE A 182 -7.28 2.41 -3.78
N GLY A 183 -6.67 3.57 -3.50
CA GLY A 183 -5.43 3.68 -2.72
C GLY A 183 -5.55 3.20 -1.26
N ASP A 184 -6.76 3.12 -0.70
CA ASP A 184 -7.02 2.49 0.61
C ASP A 184 -6.94 0.95 0.57
N GLN A 185 -7.06 0.37 -0.63
CA GLN A 185 -7.02 -1.06 -0.88
C GLN A 185 -5.69 -1.51 -1.48
N ILE A 186 -5.12 -0.74 -2.40
CA ILE A 186 -3.79 -0.97 -2.99
C ILE A 186 -2.67 -0.52 -2.06
N GLY A 187 -2.85 0.56 -1.30
CA GLY A 187 -1.77 1.22 -0.57
C GLY A 187 -1.08 2.30 -1.43
N SER A 188 -0.16 3.05 -0.81
CA SER A 188 0.61 4.10 -1.48
C SER A 188 1.92 4.37 -0.74
N ASP A 189 3.06 4.18 -1.39
CA ASP A 189 4.39 4.42 -0.83
C ASP A 189 5.45 4.62 -1.94
N ALA A 190 6.64 5.06 -1.53
CA ALA A 190 7.84 5.06 -2.37
C ALA A 190 8.81 3.95 -1.98
N TRP A 191 8.62 3.33 -0.80
CA TRP A 191 9.51 2.31 -0.26
C TRP A 191 8.79 0.95 -0.13
N THR A 192 9.17 0.03 -1.02
CA THR A 192 8.58 -1.31 -1.17
C THR A 192 8.49 -2.13 0.12
N VAL A 193 9.47 -2.01 1.01
CA VAL A 193 9.49 -2.67 2.33
C VAL A 193 8.38 -2.11 3.24
N ALA A 194 8.16 -0.79 3.23
CA ALA A 194 7.09 -0.16 4.00
C ALA A 194 5.71 -0.50 3.40
N HIS A 195 5.60 -0.57 2.08
CA HIS A 195 4.36 -0.97 1.41
C HIS A 195 3.98 -2.43 1.71
N ALA A 196 4.96 -3.34 1.70
CA ALA A 196 4.76 -4.73 2.12
C ALA A 196 4.39 -4.86 3.61
N ARG A 197 4.94 -4.02 4.49
CA ARG A 197 4.53 -3.92 5.90
C ARG A 197 3.09 -3.44 6.04
N TRP A 198 2.70 -2.39 5.30
CA TRP A 198 1.32 -1.89 5.28
C TRP A 198 0.33 -2.99 4.90
N PHE A 199 0.62 -3.82 3.87
CA PHE A 199 -0.22 -4.97 3.53
C PHE A 199 -0.32 -6.01 4.66
N LYS A 200 0.77 -6.28 5.38
CA LYS A 200 0.75 -7.18 6.56
C LYS A 200 -0.09 -6.60 7.71
N GLU A 201 0.13 -5.33 8.04
CA GLU A 201 -0.60 -4.58 9.08
C GLU A 201 -2.11 -4.54 8.82
N HIS A 202 -2.51 -4.48 7.54
CA HIS A 202 -3.92 -4.45 7.12
C HIS A 202 -4.52 -5.84 6.84
N GLY A 203 -3.87 -6.93 7.28
CA GLY A 203 -4.37 -8.30 7.14
C GLY A 203 -4.47 -8.80 5.69
N ARG A 204 -3.76 -8.17 4.76
CA ARG A 204 -3.87 -8.32 3.30
C ARG A 204 -2.58 -8.83 2.66
N TRP A 205 -1.83 -9.70 3.34
CA TRP A 205 -0.59 -10.31 2.86
C TRP A 205 -0.72 -11.83 2.68
N GLY A 206 -0.02 -12.41 1.71
CA GLY A 206 0.12 -13.86 1.56
C GLY A 206 1.14 -14.30 0.51
N THR A 207 1.07 -15.58 0.13
CA THR A 207 2.07 -16.26 -0.72
C THR A 207 1.52 -16.77 -2.06
N GLU A 208 0.21 -16.72 -2.29
CA GLU A 208 -0.40 -17.15 -3.56
C GLU A 208 -0.58 -15.98 -4.54
N PRO A 209 -0.11 -16.10 -5.81
CA PRO A 209 -0.38 -15.11 -6.85
C PRO A 209 -1.85 -15.09 -7.26
N ARG A 210 -2.40 -13.88 -7.37
CA ARG A 210 -3.77 -13.60 -7.83
C ARG A 210 -3.74 -12.42 -8.81
N PRO A 211 -4.55 -12.38 -9.88
CA PRO A 211 -4.69 -11.19 -10.72
C PRO A 211 -4.95 -9.93 -9.87
N GLY A 212 -4.27 -8.83 -10.18
CA GLY A 212 -4.37 -7.55 -9.48
C GLY A 212 -3.64 -7.47 -8.13
N ALA A 213 -3.10 -8.59 -7.62
CA ALA A 213 -2.28 -8.59 -6.42
C ALA A 213 -0.97 -7.82 -6.63
N ILE A 214 -0.48 -7.17 -5.59
CA ILE A 214 0.78 -6.44 -5.61
C ILE A 214 1.89 -7.42 -5.21
N VAL A 215 2.78 -7.76 -6.12
CA VAL A 215 3.85 -8.75 -5.90
C VAL A 215 5.16 -8.05 -5.55
N PHE A 216 5.83 -8.56 -4.53
CA PHE A 216 7.08 -8.01 -4.00
C PHE A 216 8.23 -9.00 -4.17
N TYR A 217 9.39 -8.52 -4.63
CA TYR A 217 10.51 -9.36 -5.06
C TYR A 217 11.83 -9.08 -4.31
N ALA A 218 12.64 -10.11 -4.13
CA ALA A 218 14.01 -10.07 -3.65
C ALA A 218 14.93 -10.87 -4.60
N TRP A 219 15.85 -10.18 -5.29
CA TRP A 219 16.67 -10.74 -6.38
C TRP A 219 17.79 -11.70 -5.93
N ASP A 220 17.98 -11.83 -4.62
CA ASP A 220 18.85 -12.80 -3.95
C ASP A 220 18.09 -14.07 -3.53
N GLY A 221 16.82 -14.20 -3.92
CA GLY A 221 15.93 -15.27 -3.47
C GLY A 221 15.40 -15.08 -2.04
N GLY A 222 15.67 -13.92 -1.41
CA GLY A 222 15.22 -13.59 -0.06
C GLY A 222 13.71 -13.77 0.15
N LYS A 223 13.33 -13.98 1.41
CA LYS A 223 11.93 -14.27 1.82
C LYS A 223 11.47 -13.42 3.00
N ASP A 224 12.35 -12.58 3.55
CA ASP A 224 11.96 -11.59 4.53
C ASP A 224 11.55 -10.27 3.86
N VAL A 225 10.64 -9.54 4.52
CA VAL A 225 10.13 -8.25 4.00
C VAL A 225 11.25 -7.19 3.91
N THR A 226 12.34 -7.35 4.65
CA THR A 226 13.55 -6.50 4.56
C THR A 226 14.39 -6.74 3.29
N ASP A 227 14.19 -7.87 2.62
CA ASP A 227 14.97 -8.26 1.44
C ASP A 227 14.42 -7.64 0.17
N ILE A 228 13.15 -7.18 0.22
CA ILE A 228 12.41 -6.65 -0.93
C ILE A 228 13.19 -5.52 -1.61
N ARG A 229 13.42 -5.68 -2.91
CA ARG A 229 14.09 -4.71 -3.80
C ARG A 229 13.16 -4.08 -4.83
N HIS A 230 12.03 -4.73 -5.13
CA HIS A 230 11.16 -4.35 -6.24
C HIS A 230 9.71 -4.76 -6.02
N VAL A 231 8.80 -4.21 -6.81
CA VAL A 231 7.36 -4.45 -6.76
C VAL A 231 6.73 -4.39 -8.15
N GLY A 232 5.64 -5.11 -8.36
CA GLY A 232 4.81 -5.05 -9.56
C GLY A 232 3.35 -5.43 -9.28
N MET A 233 2.50 -5.39 -10.31
CA MET A 233 1.13 -5.90 -10.25
C MET A 233 1.02 -7.20 -11.04
N VAL A 234 0.52 -8.26 -10.41
CA VAL A 234 0.28 -9.56 -11.03
C VAL A 234 -0.81 -9.43 -12.08
N ILE A 235 -0.51 -9.83 -13.32
CA ILE A 235 -1.51 -9.99 -14.38
C ILE A 235 -2.17 -11.37 -14.22
N LYS A 236 -1.36 -12.42 -14.10
CA LYS A 236 -1.82 -13.83 -13.95
C LYS A 236 -0.72 -14.72 -13.37
N LYS A 237 -1.12 -15.82 -12.74
CA LYS A 237 -0.27 -17.01 -12.58
C LYS A 237 -0.07 -17.64 -13.98
N ILE A 238 1.15 -18.05 -14.33
CA ILE A 238 1.41 -18.78 -15.58
C ILE A 238 1.38 -20.28 -15.28
N ASP A 239 2.14 -20.68 -14.26
CA ASP A 239 2.36 -22.05 -13.83
C ASP A 239 2.69 -22.05 -12.32
N ALA A 240 3.14 -23.17 -11.74
CA ALA A 240 3.49 -23.22 -10.33
C ALA A 240 4.77 -22.43 -9.98
N GLY A 241 5.70 -22.32 -10.93
CA GLY A 241 6.99 -21.66 -10.75
C GLY A 241 7.07 -20.24 -11.31
N ALA A 242 6.00 -19.70 -11.93
CA ALA A 242 6.07 -18.39 -12.56
C ALA A 242 4.75 -17.62 -12.69
N ILE A 243 4.90 -16.30 -12.75
CA ILE A 243 3.83 -15.30 -12.95
C ILE A 243 4.12 -14.39 -14.15
N GLU A 244 3.07 -13.79 -14.70
CA GLU A 244 3.16 -12.61 -15.57
C GLU A 244 2.76 -11.39 -14.74
N ALA A 245 3.61 -10.36 -14.72
CA ALA A 245 3.39 -9.12 -13.98
C ALA A 245 3.68 -7.88 -14.84
N VAL A 246 3.07 -6.75 -14.50
CA VAL A 246 3.41 -5.42 -15.02
C VAL A 246 4.12 -4.62 -13.94
N GLU A 247 5.28 -4.07 -14.29
CA GLU A 247 6.27 -3.51 -13.36
C GLU A 247 6.75 -2.14 -13.86
N GLY A 248 6.76 -1.13 -12.98
CA GLY A 248 7.46 0.14 -13.23
C GLY A 248 8.94 0.05 -12.89
N ASN A 249 9.77 0.94 -13.46
CA ASN A 249 11.23 1.00 -13.27
C ASN A 249 12.02 -0.27 -13.65
N THR A 250 11.39 -1.26 -14.30
CA THR A 250 12.09 -2.43 -14.84
C THR A 250 12.78 -2.05 -16.15
N GLY A 251 14.11 -1.98 -16.12
CA GLY A 251 14.89 -1.46 -17.24
C GLY A 251 14.58 0.01 -17.53
N ASN A 252 14.35 0.81 -16.48
CA ASN A 252 14.01 2.24 -16.54
C ASN A 252 12.70 2.55 -17.29
N ALA A 253 11.82 1.54 -17.45
CA ALA A 253 10.52 1.67 -18.10
C ALA A 253 9.42 0.84 -17.38
N VAL A 254 8.17 1.05 -17.78
CA VAL A 254 7.07 0.13 -17.46
C VAL A 254 7.10 -1.04 -18.44
N GLN A 255 7.25 -2.26 -17.93
CA GLN A 255 7.35 -3.49 -18.72
C GLN A 255 6.38 -4.57 -18.23
N ILE A 256 5.99 -5.49 -19.12
CA ILE A 256 5.40 -6.78 -18.74
C ILE A 256 6.54 -7.81 -18.67
N LYS A 257 6.61 -8.58 -17.57
CA LYS A 257 7.65 -9.61 -17.35
C LYS A 257 7.02 -10.95 -16.98
N LYS A 258 7.64 -12.04 -17.45
CA LYS A 258 7.63 -13.33 -16.73
C LYS A 258 8.65 -13.23 -15.59
N ARG A 259 8.27 -13.66 -14.38
CA ARG A 259 9.13 -13.73 -13.19
C ARG A 259 9.07 -15.11 -12.56
N SER A 260 10.15 -15.55 -11.90
CA SER A 260 10.09 -16.80 -11.12
C SER A 260 9.29 -16.58 -9.84
N ALA A 261 8.68 -17.64 -9.33
CA ALA A 261 8.18 -17.69 -7.95
C ALA A 261 9.34 -17.61 -6.93
N ASP A 262 10.55 -18.04 -7.30
CA ASP A 262 11.73 -18.00 -6.44
C ASP A 262 12.15 -16.56 -6.10
N ASP A 263 11.94 -15.61 -7.02
CA ASP A 263 12.20 -14.18 -6.85
C ASP A 263 11.25 -13.52 -5.82
N VAL A 264 10.14 -14.17 -5.47
CA VAL A 264 9.03 -13.55 -4.75
C VAL A 264 9.19 -13.67 -3.23
N VAL A 265 8.92 -12.55 -2.53
CA VAL A 265 8.81 -12.49 -1.06
C VAL A 265 7.36 -12.66 -0.61
N GLY A 266 6.41 -12.17 -1.40
CA GLY A 266 4.98 -12.40 -1.20
C GLY A 266 4.12 -11.40 -1.96
N TYR A 267 2.82 -11.39 -1.61
CA TYR A 267 1.77 -10.67 -2.31
C TYR A 267 0.91 -9.85 -1.35
N GLY A 268 0.67 -8.60 -1.69
CA GLY A 268 -0.39 -7.75 -1.16
C GLY A 268 -1.72 -7.98 -1.90
N TYR A 269 -2.83 -8.02 -1.18
CA TYR A 269 -4.17 -8.33 -1.70
C TYR A 269 -5.14 -7.15 -1.55
N PRO A 270 -5.30 -6.30 -2.58
CA PRO A 270 -6.38 -5.31 -2.63
C PRO A 270 -7.74 -6.01 -2.72
N GLY A 271 -8.74 -5.54 -1.96
CA GLY A 271 -10.06 -6.18 -1.90
C GLY A 271 -10.98 -5.86 -3.07
N TYR A 272 -10.55 -6.11 -4.31
CA TYR A 272 -11.34 -5.88 -5.53
C TYR A 272 -12.72 -6.54 -5.49
N ARG A 273 -13.68 -6.04 -6.28
CA ARG A 273 -14.91 -6.79 -6.58
C ARG A 273 -14.58 -8.00 -7.47
N SER A 274 -15.35 -9.08 -7.33
CA SER A 274 -15.41 -10.14 -8.34
C SER A 274 -15.86 -9.55 -9.68
N SER A 275 -15.28 -10.05 -10.77
CA SER A 275 -15.77 -9.80 -12.14
C SER A 275 -17.16 -10.39 -12.37
#